data_AF-A0A1Q7GRG1-F1
#
_entry.id   AF-A0A1Q7GRG1-F1
#
_cell.length_a   1.000
_cell.length_b   1.000
_cell.length_c   1.000
_cell.angle_alpha   90.00
_cell.angle_beta   90.00
_cell.angle_gamma   90.00
#
_symmetry.space_group_name_H-M   'P 1'
#
loop_
_entity.id
_entity.type
_entity.pdbx_description
1 polymer ?
#
loop_
_entity_poly.entity_id
_entity_poly.type
_entity_poly.pdbx_seq_one_letter_code
_entity_poly.pdbx_strand_id
1 'polypeptide(L)'
;MSSVLGQMPSNLVEIVVTDNESTDDSLPYLKQLLAAGKIQALKVERSTRGMGRQRAFEMSHAPYILANIDMDVVYKRNLLEVLETYHRAFEGRVLSVYGMMVLPRQVAESLGGWRDLDRHEDNDLAERAFERGLHVVDPSVSVVDAHLKRELPFFQRWREAYVSYRDWFRIGMRLHDLPRSAVVHPSILCAYLLYRARPSYKNPMFSQFFLDWKAAWKVPAR
;
A
#
# COMPACT_ATOMS: atom_id res chain seq x y z
N MET A 1 3.75 -0.40 -14.70
CA MET A 1 5.21 -0.61 -14.75
C MET A 1 5.95 0.37 -15.67
N SER A 2 5.61 0.47 -16.96
CA SER A 2 6.32 1.38 -17.89
C SER A 2 6.36 2.84 -17.46
N SER A 3 5.30 3.34 -16.81
CA SER A 3 5.22 4.67 -16.21
C SER A 3 6.24 4.91 -15.10
N VAL A 4 6.62 3.86 -14.35
CA VAL A 4 7.65 3.92 -13.31
C VAL A 4 9.04 3.79 -13.93
N LEU A 5 9.25 2.79 -14.77
CA LEU A 5 10.55 2.54 -15.42
C LEU A 5 11.04 3.73 -16.26
N GLY A 6 10.12 4.46 -16.89
CA GLY A 6 10.47 5.61 -17.74
C GLY A 6 10.98 6.85 -16.99
N GLN A 7 10.90 6.87 -15.66
CA GLN A 7 11.34 8.01 -14.83
C GLN A 7 12.33 7.64 -13.73
N MET A 8 12.65 6.35 -13.56
CA MET A 8 13.55 5.88 -12.51
C MET A 8 14.93 5.55 -13.09
N PRO A 9 15.97 6.37 -12.80
CA PRO A 9 17.31 6.11 -13.30
C PRO A 9 17.91 4.91 -12.55
N SER A 10 18.42 3.93 -13.31
CA SER A 10 18.86 2.63 -12.79
C SER A 10 20.11 2.69 -11.89
N ASN A 11 20.84 3.81 -11.91
CA ASN A 11 21.97 4.05 -11.01
C ASN A 11 21.55 4.62 -9.64
N LEU A 12 20.29 5.05 -9.50
CA LEU A 12 19.75 5.63 -8.27
C LEU A 12 18.74 4.72 -7.58
N VAL A 13 17.97 3.96 -8.36
CA VAL A 13 16.81 3.22 -7.86
C VAL A 13 16.95 1.73 -8.15
N GLU A 14 16.68 0.95 -7.11
CA GLU A 14 16.45 -0.49 -7.18
C GLU A 14 14.95 -0.74 -7.29
N ILE A 15 14.53 -1.53 -8.28
CA ILE A 15 13.14 -1.94 -8.47
C ILE A 15 13.03 -3.43 -8.14
N VAL A 16 12.33 -3.72 -7.06
CA VAL A 16 12.03 -5.06 -6.58
C VAL A 16 10.55 -5.36 -6.79
N VAL A 17 10.25 -6.51 -7.39
CA VAL A 17 8.88 -6.91 -7.71
C VAL A 17 8.57 -8.25 -7.06
N THR A 18 7.36 -8.36 -6.51
CA THR A 18 6.80 -9.64 -6.05
C THR A 18 5.54 -9.95 -6.84
N ASP A 19 5.48 -11.12 -7.44
CA ASP A 19 4.34 -11.63 -8.19
C ASP A 19 3.61 -12.70 -7.38
N ASN A 20 2.28 -12.57 -7.28
CA ASN A 20 1.42 -13.46 -6.50
C ASN A 20 0.96 -14.68 -7.31
N GLU A 21 1.88 -15.28 -8.07
CA GLU A 21 1.61 -16.37 -9.01
C GLU A 21 0.55 -15.99 -10.05
N SER A 22 0.75 -14.84 -10.70
CA SER A 22 -0.17 -14.36 -11.72
C SER A 22 -0.27 -15.38 -12.86
N THR A 23 -1.50 -15.67 -13.28
CA THR A 23 -1.81 -16.64 -14.34
C THR A 23 -2.05 -15.98 -15.70
N ASP A 24 -1.85 -14.67 -15.81
CA ASP A 24 -1.95 -13.89 -17.04
C ASP A 24 -0.54 -13.57 -17.60
N ASP A 25 -0.48 -12.69 -18.60
CA ASP A 25 0.77 -12.33 -19.27
C ASP A 25 1.70 -11.45 -18.43
N SER A 26 1.33 -11.10 -17.19
CA SER A 26 2.16 -10.26 -16.31
C SER A 26 3.46 -10.94 -15.90
N LEU A 27 3.41 -12.23 -15.52
CA LEU A 27 4.60 -12.96 -15.10
C LEU A 27 5.64 -13.14 -16.23
N PRO A 28 5.26 -13.57 -17.45
CA PRO A 28 6.17 -13.55 -18.60
C PRO A 28 6.80 -12.18 -18.84
N TYR A 29 6.02 -11.10 -18.77
CA TYR A 29 6.51 -9.74 -18.94
C TYR A 29 7.52 -9.33 -17.84
N LEU A 30 7.25 -9.65 -16.57
CA LEU A 30 8.17 -9.38 -15.46
C LEU A 30 9.49 -10.14 -15.61
N LYS A 31 9.45 -11.39 -16.08
CA LYS A 31 10.67 -12.16 -16.38
C LYS A 31 11.50 -11.51 -17.50
N GLN A 32 10.86 -10.95 -18.52
CA GLN A 32 11.56 -10.20 -19.56
C GLN A 32 12.24 -8.93 -19.01
N LEU A 33 11.54 -8.18 -18.14
CA LEU A 33 12.12 -7.00 -17.50
C LEU A 33 13.33 -7.33 -16.62
N LEU A 34 13.26 -8.45 -15.89
CA LEU A 34 14.38 -8.94 -15.08
C LEU A 34 15.58 -9.31 -15.98
N ALA A 35 15.34 -10.08 -17.04
CA ALA A 35 16.38 -10.48 -17.99
C ALA A 35 17.03 -9.27 -18.69
N ALA A 36 16.27 -8.20 -18.92
CA ALA A 36 16.75 -6.95 -19.49
C ALA A 36 17.40 -6.00 -18.47
N GLY A 37 17.52 -6.39 -17.19
CA GLY A 37 18.09 -5.55 -16.12
C GLY A 37 17.25 -4.30 -15.80
N LYS A 38 15.97 -4.27 -16.18
CA LYS A 38 15.05 -3.16 -15.92
C LYS A 38 14.45 -3.20 -14.52
N ILE A 39 14.38 -4.40 -13.93
CA ILE A 39 14.12 -4.61 -12.51
C ILE A 39 15.28 -5.43 -11.93
N GLN A 40 15.59 -5.22 -10.66
CA GLN A 40 16.76 -5.83 -10.02
C GLN A 40 16.42 -7.18 -9.39
N ALA A 41 15.18 -7.35 -8.93
CA ALA A 41 14.76 -8.61 -8.33
C ALA A 41 13.28 -8.90 -8.58
N LEU A 42 12.98 -10.19 -8.73
CA LEU A 42 11.62 -10.72 -8.88
C LEU A 42 11.46 -11.95 -7.97
N LYS A 43 10.43 -11.95 -7.14
CA LYS A 43 9.99 -13.12 -6.38
C LYS A 43 8.62 -13.55 -6.87
N VAL A 44 8.45 -14.83 -7.16
CA VAL A 44 7.15 -15.43 -7.52
C VAL A 44 6.75 -16.34 -6.38
N GLU A 45 5.74 -15.93 -5.61
CA GLU A 45 5.19 -16.76 -4.53
C GLU A 45 3.77 -16.31 -4.17
N ARG A 46 2.91 -17.28 -3.89
CA ARG A 46 1.59 -16.97 -3.36
C ARG A 46 1.69 -16.30 -1.99
N SER A 47 1.14 -15.10 -1.88
CA SER A 47 1.18 -14.27 -0.67
C SER A 47 -0.02 -13.33 -0.59
N THR A 48 -0.27 -12.80 0.61
CA THR A 48 -1.13 -11.62 0.76
C THR A 48 -0.37 -10.39 0.26
N ARG A 49 -1.09 -9.29 -0.01
CA ARG A 49 -0.47 -8.05 -0.50
C ARG A 49 0.61 -7.52 0.47
N GLY A 50 0.32 -7.52 1.76
CA GLY A 50 1.27 -7.12 2.80
C GLY A 50 2.49 -8.04 2.89
N MET A 51 2.31 -9.36 2.76
CA MET A 51 3.46 -10.27 2.71
C MET A 51 4.30 -10.08 1.45
N GLY A 52 3.68 -9.84 0.28
CA GLY A 52 4.41 -9.49 -0.94
C GLY A 52 5.27 -8.22 -0.75
N ARG A 53 4.69 -7.17 -0.16
CA ARG A 53 5.44 -5.94 0.17
C ARG A 53 6.56 -6.19 1.18
N GLN A 54 6.32 -7.02 2.18
CA GLN A 54 7.34 -7.42 3.15
C GLN A 54 8.51 -8.17 2.48
N ARG A 55 8.23 -9.10 1.56
CA ARG A 55 9.28 -9.78 0.78
C ARG A 55 10.05 -8.84 -0.11
N ALA A 56 9.36 -7.92 -0.79
CA ALA A 56 10.02 -6.90 -1.61
C ALA A 56 10.99 -6.06 -0.76
N PHE A 57 10.54 -5.67 0.44
CA PHE A 57 11.35 -4.94 1.40
C PHE A 57 12.58 -5.73 1.88
N GLU A 58 12.41 -7.01 2.22
CA GLU A 58 13.50 -7.93 2.63
C GLU A 58 14.54 -8.17 1.52
N MET A 59 14.12 -8.16 0.26
CA MET A 59 15.00 -8.34 -0.90
C MET A 59 15.69 -7.04 -1.35
N SER A 60 15.16 -5.89 -0.96
CA SER A 60 15.71 -4.59 -1.32
C SER A 60 16.84 -4.18 -0.37
N HIS A 61 17.73 -3.32 -0.84
CA HIS A 61 18.92 -2.87 -0.09
C HIS A 61 18.97 -1.36 0.11
N ALA A 62 18.11 -0.62 -0.59
CA ALA A 62 18.09 0.83 -0.53
C ALA A 62 17.80 1.36 0.91
N PRO A 63 18.39 2.51 1.29
CA PRO A 63 18.13 3.14 2.59
C PRO A 63 16.75 3.80 2.67
N TYR A 64 16.12 4.08 1.52
CA TYR A 64 14.77 4.64 1.40
C TYR A 64 13.91 3.73 0.56
N ILE A 65 12.64 3.59 0.96
CA ILE A 65 11.67 2.72 0.33
C ILE A 65 10.57 3.59 -0.27
N LEU A 66 10.31 3.38 -1.57
CA LEU A 66 9.10 3.86 -2.23
C LEU A 66 8.13 2.67 -2.27
N ALA A 67 7.14 2.69 -1.39
CA ALA A 67 6.16 1.63 -1.23
C ALA A 67 4.81 2.02 -1.85
N ASN A 68 3.90 1.04 -1.90
CA ASN A 68 2.54 1.16 -2.42
C ASN A 68 2.48 1.48 -3.92
N ILE A 69 3.53 1.13 -4.66
CA ILE A 69 3.56 1.22 -6.11
C ILE A 69 2.83 0.01 -6.71
N ASP A 70 1.52 0.12 -6.84
CA ASP A 70 0.64 -0.93 -7.39
C ASP A 70 0.82 -1.09 -8.92
N MET A 71 0.69 -2.33 -9.39
CA MET A 71 0.94 -2.74 -10.78
C MET A 71 -0.17 -2.35 -11.76
N ASP A 72 -1.37 -2.08 -11.27
CA ASP A 72 -2.56 -1.65 -12.00
C ASP A 72 -2.72 -0.12 -12.03
N VAL A 73 -1.64 0.62 -11.74
CA VAL A 73 -1.63 2.09 -11.69
C VAL A 73 -0.67 2.67 -12.72
N VAL A 74 -1.12 3.73 -13.40
CA VAL A 74 -0.28 4.60 -14.21
C VAL A 74 0.14 5.78 -13.35
N TYR A 75 1.45 6.02 -13.25
CA TYR A 75 2.04 7.07 -12.41
C TYR A 75 2.41 8.29 -13.24
N LYS A 76 2.21 9.47 -12.66
CA LYS A 76 2.71 10.75 -13.15
C LYS A 76 4.23 10.79 -13.12
N ARG A 77 4.84 11.69 -13.90
CA ARG A 77 6.30 11.89 -13.97
C ARG A 77 6.84 12.78 -12.84
N ASN A 78 6.38 12.58 -11.61
CA ASN A 78 6.76 13.37 -10.44
C ASN A 78 7.26 12.52 -9.26
N LEU A 79 7.55 11.23 -9.45
CA LEU A 79 7.96 10.35 -8.35
C LEU A 79 9.27 10.82 -7.69
N LEU A 80 10.23 11.28 -8.49
CA LEU A 80 11.51 11.80 -7.99
C LEU A 80 11.35 13.16 -7.28
N GLU A 81 10.45 14.02 -7.75
CA GLU A 81 10.15 15.30 -7.10
C GLU A 81 9.56 15.09 -5.69
N VAL A 82 8.71 14.07 -5.53
CA VAL A 82 8.20 13.68 -4.21
C VAL A 82 9.34 13.19 -3.32
N LEU A 83 10.29 12.43 -3.85
CA LEU A 83 11.47 11.97 -3.10
C LEU A 83 12.39 13.13 -2.69
N GLU A 84 12.63 14.10 -3.59
CA GLU A 84 13.39 15.31 -3.27
C GLU A 84 12.70 16.15 -2.19
N THR A 85 11.38 16.28 -2.27
CA THR A 85 10.57 16.98 -1.27
C THR A 85 10.60 16.25 0.07
N TYR A 86 10.55 14.91 0.05
CA TYR A 86 10.72 14.08 1.22
C TYR A 86 12.04 14.38 1.95
N HIS A 87 13.18 14.35 1.24
CA HIS A 87 14.48 14.63 1.85
C HIS A 87 14.62 16.04 2.43
N ARG A 88 13.91 17.01 1.85
CA ARG A 88 13.94 18.41 2.34
C ARG A 88 13.08 18.64 3.57
N ALA A 89 11.93 17.99 3.68
CA ALA A 89 10.89 18.38 4.64
C ALA A 89 10.40 17.26 5.58
N PHE A 90 10.63 16.00 5.23
CA PHE A 90 9.98 14.85 5.88
C PHE A 90 10.97 13.74 6.26
N GLU A 91 12.26 14.04 6.25
CA GLU A 91 13.32 13.09 6.60
C GLU A 91 13.07 12.43 7.97
N GLY A 92 13.33 11.11 8.05
CA GLY A 92 13.07 10.31 9.25
C GLY A 92 11.61 9.94 9.50
N ARG A 93 10.67 10.24 8.58
CA ARG A 93 9.23 10.00 8.76
C ARG A 93 8.66 9.06 7.69
N VAL A 94 7.44 8.58 7.91
CA VAL A 94 6.63 7.89 6.91
C VAL A 94 5.75 8.94 6.24
N LEU A 95 6.05 9.28 4.99
CA LEU A 95 5.24 10.19 4.17
C LEU A 95 4.25 9.39 3.34
N SER A 96 2.96 9.69 3.48
CA SER A 96 1.90 9.18 2.62
C SER A 96 1.40 10.27 1.68
N VAL A 97 1.48 10.00 0.38
CA VAL A 97 0.88 10.80 -0.69
C VAL A 97 -0.11 9.94 -1.46
N TYR A 98 -0.92 10.53 -2.34
CA TYR A 98 -1.91 9.73 -3.06
C TYR A 98 -1.22 8.80 -4.08
N GLY A 99 -1.26 7.50 -3.79
CA GLY A 99 -0.70 6.42 -4.61
C GLY A 99 0.74 5.99 -4.29
N MET A 100 1.37 6.54 -3.26
CA MET A 100 2.73 6.14 -2.86
C MET A 100 2.99 6.45 -1.39
N MET A 101 3.91 5.69 -0.80
CA MET A 101 4.49 5.98 0.50
C MET A 101 6.01 6.07 0.39
N VAL A 102 6.63 7.04 1.07
CA VAL A 102 8.09 7.17 1.19
C VAL A 102 8.47 7.00 2.66
N LEU A 103 9.46 6.15 2.94
CA LEU A 103 9.96 5.95 4.30
C LEU A 103 11.42 5.47 4.33
N PRO A 104 12.20 5.80 5.37
CA PRO A 104 13.51 5.21 5.59
C PRO A 104 13.38 3.74 5.98
N ARG A 105 14.35 2.93 5.55
CA ARG A 105 14.48 1.52 5.95
C ARG A 105 14.45 1.33 7.46
N GLN A 106 15.24 2.12 8.19
CA GLN A 106 15.32 2.02 9.65
C GLN A 106 13.95 2.27 10.33
N VAL A 107 13.16 3.19 9.77
CA VAL A 107 11.80 3.44 10.26
C VAL A 107 10.92 2.22 9.97
N ALA A 108 10.95 1.70 8.74
CA ALA A 108 10.21 0.49 8.36
C ALA A 108 10.55 -0.72 9.27
N GLU A 109 11.84 -0.95 9.52
CA GLU A 109 12.35 -1.98 10.45
C GLU A 109 11.86 -1.76 11.87
N SER A 110 11.96 -0.53 12.38
CA SER A 110 11.52 -0.20 13.74
C SER A 110 10.01 -0.42 13.95
N LEU A 111 9.22 -0.26 12.87
CA LEU A 111 7.78 -0.49 12.89
C LEU A 111 7.45 -1.99 12.76
N GLY A 112 8.38 -2.82 12.28
CA GLY A 112 8.19 -4.25 12.04
C GLY A 112 7.70 -4.60 10.63
N GLY A 113 7.93 -3.71 9.65
CA GLY A 113 7.60 -3.96 8.24
C GLY A 113 6.09 -4.06 7.96
N TRP A 114 5.72 -4.76 6.88
CA TRP A 114 4.33 -4.98 6.48
C TRP A 114 3.77 -6.26 7.11
N ARG A 115 2.51 -6.19 7.53
CA ARG A 115 1.80 -7.33 8.15
C ARG A 115 1.04 -8.15 7.11
N ASP A 116 0.69 -9.38 7.49
CA ASP A 116 -0.06 -10.33 6.67
C ASP A 116 -1.53 -9.92 6.49
N LEU A 117 -1.75 -8.95 5.60
CA LEU A 117 -3.02 -8.34 5.23
C LEU A 117 -3.13 -8.33 3.69
N ASP A 118 -4.31 -8.64 3.17
CA ASP A 118 -4.58 -8.55 1.72
C ASP A 118 -4.92 -7.11 1.30
N ARG A 119 -5.49 -6.35 2.24
CA ARG A 119 -5.86 -4.94 2.08
C ARG A 119 -5.50 -4.15 3.35
N HIS A 120 -5.27 -2.85 3.21
CA HIS A 120 -5.05 -1.92 4.32
C HIS A 120 -3.76 -2.19 5.13
N GLU A 121 -2.83 -2.95 4.57
CA GLU A 121 -1.47 -3.14 5.08
C GLU A 121 -0.66 -1.84 5.11
N ASP A 122 -0.97 -0.92 4.20
CA ASP A 122 -0.40 0.43 4.15
C ASP A 122 -0.95 1.30 5.27
N ASN A 123 -2.26 1.24 5.50
CA ASN A 123 -2.92 1.94 6.61
C ASN A 123 -2.42 1.41 7.95
N ASP A 124 -2.22 0.10 8.10
CA ASP A 124 -1.63 -0.50 9.30
C ASP A 124 -0.20 0.00 9.58
N LEU A 125 0.64 0.12 8.54
CA LEU A 125 1.99 0.68 8.67
C LEU A 125 1.95 2.17 9.03
N ALA A 126 1.10 2.94 8.35
CA ALA A 126 0.88 4.37 8.60
C ALA A 126 0.37 4.61 10.02
N GLU A 127 -0.57 3.80 10.49
CA GLU A 127 -1.10 3.86 11.85
C GLU A 127 -0.02 3.60 12.91
N ARG A 128 0.83 2.57 12.72
CA ARG A 128 1.95 2.31 13.62
C ARG A 128 2.97 3.45 13.61
N ALA A 129 3.18 4.09 12.47
CA ALA A 129 4.01 5.29 12.38
C ALA A 129 3.35 6.47 13.10
N PHE A 130 2.03 6.63 12.97
CA PHE A 130 1.24 7.68 13.61
C PHE A 130 1.28 7.57 15.12
N GLU A 131 1.14 6.35 15.67
CA GLU A 131 1.28 6.08 17.11
C GLU A 131 2.63 6.58 17.67
N ARG A 132 3.69 6.59 16.85
CA ARG A 132 5.02 7.06 17.23
C ARG A 132 5.30 8.52 16.86
N GLY A 133 4.31 9.25 16.33
CA GLY A 133 4.50 10.61 15.85
C GLY A 133 5.39 10.73 14.60
N LEU A 134 5.56 9.63 13.85
CA LEU A 134 6.43 9.53 12.67
C LEU A 134 5.65 9.57 11.35
N HIS A 135 4.32 9.71 11.38
CA HIS A 135 3.50 9.71 10.16
C HIS A 135 3.20 11.13 9.69
N VAL A 136 3.30 11.34 8.38
CA VAL A 136 2.89 12.58 7.70
C VAL A 136 2.05 12.21 6.50
N VAL A 137 0.95 12.94 6.30
CA VAL A 137 0.11 12.86 5.11
C VAL A 137 0.20 14.18 4.36
N ASP A 138 0.52 14.12 3.07
CA ASP A 138 0.39 15.27 2.17
C ASP A 138 -0.69 14.97 1.11
N PRO A 139 -1.93 15.44 1.33
CA PRO A 139 -3.05 15.20 0.42
C PRO A 139 -2.98 16.06 -0.84
N SER A 140 -2.12 17.08 -0.88
CA SER A 140 -1.96 17.95 -2.05
C SER A 140 -1.18 17.26 -3.17
N VAL A 141 -0.37 16.25 -2.81
CA VAL A 141 0.47 15.53 -3.75
C VAL A 141 -0.21 14.23 -4.19
N SER A 142 -0.34 14.08 -5.50
CA SER A 142 -0.77 12.84 -6.15
C SER A 142 0.26 12.41 -7.18
N VAL A 143 0.65 11.14 -7.09
CA VAL A 143 1.54 10.50 -8.08
C VAL A 143 0.77 9.61 -9.05
N VAL A 144 -0.55 9.48 -8.86
CA VAL A 144 -1.43 8.69 -9.72
C VAL A 144 -1.90 9.54 -10.88
N ASP A 145 -1.73 9.02 -12.09
CA ASP A 145 -2.32 9.56 -13.30
C ASP A 145 -3.66 8.85 -13.61
N ALA A 146 -3.63 7.51 -13.68
CA ALA A 146 -4.80 6.70 -13.94
C ALA A 146 -4.77 5.37 -13.17
N HIS A 147 -5.95 4.83 -12.87
CA HIS A 147 -6.11 3.45 -12.42
C HIS A 147 -6.60 2.60 -13.59
N LEU A 148 -5.92 1.49 -13.85
CA LEU A 148 -6.33 0.50 -14.83
C LEU A 148 -7.45 -0.35 -14.23
N LYS A 149 -8.61 0.28 -13.98
CA LYS A 149 -9.76 -0.39 -13.39
C LYS A 149 -10.34 -1.38 -14.41
N ARG A 150 -10.35 -2.66 -14.06
CA ARG A 150 -11.14 -3.66 -14.77
C ARG A 150 -12.56 -3.69 -14.20
N GLU A 151 -13.56 -3.83 -15.05
CA GLU A 151 -14.89 -4.17 -14.57
C GLU A 151 -14.86 -5.56 -13.93
N LEU A 152 -15.27 -5.62 -12.66
CA LEU A 152 -15.26 -6.85 -11.89
C LEU A 152 -16.68 -7.45 -11.85
N PRO A 153 -16.81 -8.77 -12.12
CA PRO A 153 -18.05 -9.50 -11.89
C PRO A 153 -18.55 -9.34 -10.45
N PHE A 154 -19.86 -9.53 -10.26
CA PHE A 154 -20.52 -9.39 -8.95
C PHE A 154 -19.80 -10.14 -7.82
N PHE A 155 -19.49 -11.43 -8.02
CA PHE A 155 -18.81 -12.23 -6.99
C PHE A 155 -17.40 -11.74 -6.66
N GLN A 156 -16.67 -11.20 -7.65
CA GLN A 156 -15.35 -10.61 -7.41
C GLN A 156 -15.47 -9.33 -6.58
N ARG A 157 -16.41 -8.44 -6.91
CA ARG A 157 -16.70 -7.24 -6.10
C ARG A 157 -17.12 -7.60 -4.68
N TRP A 158 -17.98 -8.61 -4.53
CA TRP A 158 -18.41 -9.09 -3.21
C TRP A 158 -17.23 -9.62 -2.39
N ARG A 159 -16.36 -10.43 -3.01
CA ARG A 159 -15.14 -10.95 -2.38
C ARG A 159 -14.17 -9.82 -2.01
N GLU A 160 -13.95 -8.85 -2.89
CA GLU A 160 -13.08 -7.71 -2.59
C GLU A 160 -13.61 -6.88 -1.43
N ALA A 161 -14.92 -6.63 -1.38
CA ALA A 161 -15.55 -5.97 -0.24
C ALA A 161 -15.38 -6.79 1.03
N TYR A 162 -15.63 -8.10 1.00
CA TYR A 162 -15.39 -8.98 2.15
C TYR A 162 -13.93 -8.89 2.65
N VAL A 163 -12.95 -9.04 1.75
CA VAL A 163 -11.51 -9.01 2.11
C VAL A 163 -11.11 -7.64 2.66
N SER A 164 -11.52 -6.55 2.01
CA SER A 164 -11.23 -5.18 2.45
C SER A 164 -11.77 -4.91 3.85
N TYR A 165 -13.05 -5.17 4.10
CA TYR A 165 -13.64 -4.93 5.41
C TYR A 165 -13.11 -5.89 6.48
N ARG A 166 -12.82 -7.14 6.12
CA ARG A 166 -12.18 -8.11 7.04
C ARG A 166 -10.87 -7.54 7.55
N ASP A 167 -10.03 -7.02 6.66
CA ASP A 167 -8.73 -6.49 7.05
C ASP A 167 -8.82 -5.16 7.78
N TRP A 168 -9.77 -4.29 7.44
CA TRP A 168 -10.08 -3.11 8.28
C TRP A 168 -10.45 -3.50 9.72
N PHE A 169 -11.29 -4.51 9.92
CA PHE A 169 -11.65 -4.99 11.26
C PHE A 169 -10.46 -5.62 11.99
N ARG A 170 -9.54 -6.26 11.26
CA ARG A 170 -8.32 -6.83 11.84
C ARG A 170 -7.41 -5.74 12.40
N ILE A 171 -7.33 -4.57 11.78
CA ILE A 171 -6.44 -3.47 12.20
C ILE A 171 -7.08 -2.49 13.19
N GLY A 172 -8.40 -2.52 13.39
CA GLY A 172 -9.02 -1.79 14.50
C GLY A 172 -10.37 -1.14 14.22
N MET A 173 -10.84 -1.17 12.96
CA MET A 173 -12.12 -0.57 12.58
C MET A 173 -13.27 -1.17 13.40
N ARG A 174 -14.18 -0.32 13.84
CA ARG A 174 -15.38 -0.71 14.57
C ARG A 174 -16.61 -0.56 13.68
N LEU A 175 -17.69 -1.26 14.01
CA LEU A 175 -18.94 -1.18 13.23
C LEU A 175 -19.51 0.25 13.17
N HIS A 176 -19.32 1.05 14.21
CA HIS A 176 -19.80 2.45 14.20
C HIS A 176 -18.93 3.40 13.38
N ASP A 177 -17.70 3.00 13.00
CA ASP A 177 -16.84 3.78 12.10
C ASP A 177 -17.29 3.68 10.64
N LEU A 178 -18.20 2.73 10.35
CA LEU A 178 -18.73 2.46 9.04
C LEU A 178 -19.81 3.45 8.60
N PRO A 179 -19.89 3.77 7.30
CA PRO A 179 -21.09 4.40 6.76
C PRO A 179 -22.32 3.55 7.08
N ARG A 180 -23.44 4.16 7.46
CA ARG A 180 -24.69 3.44 7.79
C ARG A 180 -25.15 2.52 6.65
N SER A 181 -24.90 2.91 5.40
CA SER A 181 -25.21 2.12 4.20
C SER A 181 -24.34 0.85 4.05
N ALA A 182 -23.19 0.79 4.71
CA ALA A 182 -22.26 -0.34 4.61
C ALA A 182 -22.63 -1.49 5.57
N VAL A 183 -23.24 -1.20 6.72
CA VAL A 183 -23.55 -2.20 7.76
C VAL A 183 -24.55 -3.26 7.29
N VAL A 184 -25.43 -2.91 6.34
CA VAL A 184 -26.43 -3.82 5.78
C VAL A 184 -25.89 -4.70 4.64
N HIS A 185 -24.65 -4.48 4.20
CA HIS A 185 -24.10 -5.24 3.08
C HIS A 185 -23.64 -6.65 3.54
N PRO A 186 -24.13 -7.75 2.94
CA PRO A 186 -23.83 -9.10 3.41
C PRO A 186 -22.34 -9.43 3.49
N SER A 187 -21.52 -8.96 2.54
CA SER A 187 -20.07 -9.18 2.58
C SER A 187 -19.39 -8.55 3.80
N ILE A 188 -19.91 -7.42 4.27
CA ILE A 188 -19.36 -6.66 5.40
C ILE A 188 -19.75 -7.33 6.71
N LEU A 189 -20.99 -7.82 6.81
CA LEU A 189 -21.43 -8.62 7.96
C LEU A 189 -20.60 -9.92 8.06
N CYS A 190 -20.42 -10.64 6.94
CA CYS A 190 -19.55 -11.80 6.90
C CYS A 190 -18.12 -11.46 7.33
N ALA A 191 -17.57 -10.33 6.86
CA ALA A 191 -16.25 -9.86 7.27
C ALA A 191 -16.19 -9.62 8.79
N TYR A 192 -17.18 -8.96 9.38
CA TYR A 192 -17.24 -8.69 10.82
C TYR A 192 -17.35 -9.96 11.68
N LEU A 193 -18.07 -10.97 11.19
CA LEU A 193 -18.22 -12.23 11.92
C LEU A 193 -16.93 -13.08 11.82
N LEU A 194 -16.29 -13.09 10.66
CA LEU A 194 -15.19 -14.02 10.36
C LEU A 194 -13.79 -13.45 10.58
N TYR A 195 -13.62 -12.13 10.74
CA TYR A 195 -12.26 -11.57 10.85
C TYR A 195 -11.48 -12.10 12.06
N ARG A 196 -12.17 -12.50 13.14
CA ARG A 196 -11.56 -13.06 14.36
C ARG A 196 -10.90 -14.43 14.14
N ALA A 197 -11.22 -15.12 13.05
CA ALA A 197 -10.56 -16.36 12.65
C ALA A 197 -9.16 -16.12 12.04
N ARG A 198 -8.72 -14.85 11.92
CA ARG A 198 -7.41 -14.45 11.41
C ARG A 198 -6.66 -13.64 12.49
N PRO A 199 -5.32 -13.56 12.41
CA PRO A 199 -4.55 -12.69 13.29
C PRO A 199 -5.07 -11.25 13.26
N SER A 200 -5.27 -10.65 14.43
CA SER A 200 -5.72 -9.27 14.58
C SER A 200 -4.53 -8.39 14.97
N TYR A 201 -4.54 -7.17 14.46
CA TYR A 201 -3.45 -6.21 14.52
C TYR A 201 -3.90 -4.87 15.11
N LYS A 202 -4.92 -4.92 15.99
CA LYS A 202 -5.57 -3.73 16.54
C LYS A 202 -4.56 -2.78 17.18
N ASN A 203 -4.65 -1.51 16.81
CA ASN A 203 -3.96 -0.43 17.48
C ASN A 203 -4.94 0.38 18.35
N PRO A 204 -4.57 0.77 19.59
CA PRO A 204 -5.39 1.67 20.39
C PRO A 204 -5.63 3.04 19.73
N MET A 205 -4.71 3.49 18.86
CA MET A 205 -4.80 4.76 18.16
C MET A 205 -5.63 4.70 16.87
N PHE A 206 -6.18 3.54 16.49
CA PHE A 206 -6.91 3.37 15.22
C PHE A 206 -7.99 4.43 14.99
N SER A 207 -8.87 4.63 15.97
CA SER A 207 -9.97 5.57 15.81
C SER A 207 -9.49 7.00 15.59
N GLN A 208 -8.42 7.41 16.29
CA GLN A 208 -7.82 8.74 16.12
C GLN A 208 -7.14 8.86 14.75
N PHE A 209 -6.28 7.90 14.42
CA PHE A 209 -5.61 7.82 13.11
C PHE A 209 -6.62 7.89 11.97
N PHE A 210 -7.70 7.11 12.04
CA PHE A 210 -8.71 7.04 10.98
C PHE A 210 -9.48 8.35 10.80
N LEU A 211 -9.74 9.08 11.90
CA LEU A 211 -10.36 10.41 11.83
C LEU A 211 -9.42 11.43 11.19
N ASP A 212 -8.16 11.47 11.62
CA ASP A 212 -7.16 12.41 11.11
C ASP A 212 -6.83 12.13 9.64
N TRP A 213 -6.68 10.85 9.29
CA TRP A 213 -6.50 10.40 7.91
C TRP A 213 -7.70 10.81 7.04
N LYS A 214 -8.94 10.54 7.48
CA LYS A 214 -10.14 11.00 6.76
C LYS A 214 -10.20 12.53 6.62
N ALA A 215 -9.78 13.27 7.64
CA ALA A 215 -9.76 14.73 7.60
C ALA A 215 -8.73 15.24 6.58
N ALA A 216 -7.53 14.66 6.55
CA ALA A 216 -6.48 15.01 5.60
C ALA A 216 -6.94 14.83 4.14
N TRP A 217 -7.57 13.70 3.81
CA TRP A 217 -8.00 13.40 2.44
C TRP A 217 -9.30 14.10 1.98
N LYS A 218 -10.00 14.81 2.88
CA LYS A 218 -11.15 15.65 2.50
C LYS A 218 -10.74 17.01 1.95
N VAL A 219 -9.50 17.43 2.17
CA VAL A 219 -8.98 18.69 1.62
C VAL A 219 -8.64 18.44 0.15
N PRO A 220 -9.28 19.12 -0.82
CA PRO A 220 -8.99 18.91 -2.23
C PRO A 220 -7.53 19.23 -2.52
N ALA A 221 -6.89 18.40 -3.34
CA ALA A 221 -5.55 18.66 -3.87
C ALA A 221 -5.56 20.03 -4.57
N ARG A 222 -4.62 20.90 -4.20
CA ARG A 222 -4.48 22.24 -4.76
C ARG A 222 -3.71 22.21 -6.07
#